data_AF-A0A6A5UJD0-F1
#
_entry.id   AF-A0A6A5UJD0-F1
#
_cell.length_a   1.000
_cell.length_b   1.000
_cell.length_c   1.000
_cell.angle_alpha   90.00
_cell.angle_beta   90.00
_cell.angle_gamma   90.00
#
_symmetry.space_group_name_H-M   'P 1'
#
loop_
_entity.id
_entity.type
_entity.pdbx_description
1 polymer ?
#
loop_
_entity_poly.entity_id
_entity_poly.type
_entity_poly.pdbx_seq_one_letter_code
_entity_poly.pdbx_strand_id
1 'polypeptide(L)'
;TSPVKAMVDQGADLNVQSSAKDTALHYACESGNLEIIELLIDHGCKFDLERNTTGYTPLMIATREGTLATVEVLVKAGANLE
;
A
#
# COMPACT_ATOMS: atom_id res chain seq x y z
N THR A 1 -13.81 4.83 -14.78
CA THR A 1 -12.78 5.08 -13.74
C THR A 1 -13.13 4.24 -12.54
N SER A 2 -12.18 3.52 -11.94
CA SER A 2 -12.46 2.77 -10.70
C SER A 2 -12.82 3.78 -9.58
N PRO A 3 -13.69 3.42 -8.62
CA PRO A 3 -14.03 4.31 -7.50
C PRO A 3 -12.79 4.79 -6.74
N VAL A 4 -11.80 3.92 -6.59
CA VAL A 4 -10.50 4.23 -5.98
C VAL A 4 -9.77 5.32 -6.76
N LYS A 5 -9.65 5.17 -8.08
CA LYS A 5 -9.01 6.19 -8.94
C LYS A 5 -9.71 7.55 -8.81
N ALA A 6 -11.04 7.58 -8.81
CA ALA A 6 -11.77 8.83 -8.65
C ALA A 6 -11.51 9.52 -7.30
N MET A 7 -11.37 8.76 -6.21
CA MET A 7 -11.05 9.31 -4.89
C MET A 7 -9.61 9.84 -4.81
N VAL A 8 -8.66 9.07 -5.35
CA VAL A 8 -7.25 9.47 -5.40
C VAL A 8 -7.08 10.74 -6.25
N ASP A 9 -7.70 10.78 -7.44
CA ASP A 9 -7.68 11.95 -8.33
C ASP A 9 -8.31 13.21 -7.68
N GLN A 10 -9.21 13.03 -6.70
CA GLN A 10 -9.83 14.13 -5.92
C GLN A 10 -8.99 14.59 -4.72
N GLY A 11 -7.80 14.03 -4.52
CA GLY A 11 -6.90 14.43 -3.43
C GLY A 11 -7.23 13.77 -2.09
N ALA A 12 -7.77 12.55 -2.10
CA ALA A 12 -7.87 11.75 -0.87
C ALA A 12 -6.49 11.56 -0.22
N ASP A 13 -6.41 11.74 1.10
CA ASP A 13 -5.16 11.51 1.84
C ASP A 13 -4.92 9.99 1.98
N LEU A 14 -3.89 9.52 1.28
CA LEU A 14 -3.54 8.09 1.21
C LEU A 14 -2.82 7.57 2.45
N ASN A 15 -2.40 8.49 3.35
CA ASN A 15 -1.67 8.17 4.57
C ASN A 15 -2.58 8.15 5.81
N VAL A 16 -3.90 8.27 5.61
CA VAL A 16 -4.86 8.10 6.70
C VAL A 16 -4.76 6.67 7.23
N GLN A 17 -4.65 6.58 8.55
CA GLN A 17 -4.53 5.34 9.28
C GLN A 17 -5.89 4.91 9.83
N SER A 18 -6.18 3.61 9.73
CA SER A 18 -7.27 2.98 10.46
C SER A 18 -6.97 2.96 11.97
N SER A 19 -7.92 2.48 12.78
CA SER A 19 -7.69 2.24 14.21
C SER A 19 -6.57 1.22 14.47
N ALA A 20 -6.28 0.35 13.50
CA ALA A 20 -5.19 -0.61 13.53
C ALA A 20 -3.88 -0.05 12.92
N LYS A 21 -3.83 1.25 12.60
CA LYS A 21 -2.70 1.89 11.91
C LYS A 21 -2.43 1.36 10.50
N ASP A 22 -3.40 0.69 9.88
CA ASP A 22 -3.30 0.29 8.48
C ASP A 22 -3.61 1.49 7.59
N THR A 23 -2.78 1.68 6.56
CA THR A 23 -2.98 2.66 5.49
C THR A 23 -3.75 2.05 4.32
N ALA A 24 -4.13 2.88 3.34
CA ALA A 24 -4.69 2.38 2.08
C ALA A 24 -3.79 1.32 1.40
N LEU A 25 -2.47 1.48 1.51
CA LEU A 25 -1.51 0.54 0.93
C LEU A 25 -1.46 -0.80 1.67
N HIS A 26 -1.67 -0.83 3.00
CA HIS A 26 -1.77 -2.10 3.74
C HIS A 26 -2.92 -2.95 3.20
N TYR A 27 -4.10 -2.35 3.06
CA TYR A 27 -5.28 -3.04 2.52
C TYR A 27 -5.12 -3.43 1.05
N ALA A 28 -4.47 -2.58 0.24
CA ALA A 28 -4.18 -2.91 -1.15
C ALA A 28 -3.25 -4.13 -1.25
N CYS A 29 -2.21 -4.19 -0.41
CA CYS A 29 -1.30 -5.34 -0.34
C CYS A 29 -1.99 -6.62 0.16
N GLU A 30 -2.87 -6.52 1.15
CA GLU A 30 -3.68 -7.64 1.64
C GLU A 30 -4.61 -8.18 0.54
N SER A 31 -5.17 -7.29 -0.29
CA SER A 31 -6.03 -7.70 -1.41
C SER A 31 -5.27 -8.31 -2.59
N GLY A 32 -3.94 -8.10 -2.67
CA GLY A 32 -3.13 -8.47 -3.84
C GLY A 32 -3.47 -7.70 -5.13
N ASN A 33 -4.26 -6.63 -5.05
CA ASN A 33 -4.72 -5.89 -6.23
C ASN A 33 -3.62 -4.94 -6.74
N LEU A 34 -2.84 -5.44 -7.70
CA LEU A 34 -1.70 -4.72 -8.27
C LEU A 34 -2.07 -3.35 -8.87
N GLU A 35 -3.23 -3.22 -9.53
CA GLU A 35 -3.68 -1.96 -10.14
C GLU A 35 -3.89 -0.87 -9.08
N ILE A 36 -4.46 -1.23 -7.93
CA ILE A 36 -4.65 -0.30 -6.82
C ILE A 36 -3.29 0.06 -6.20
N ILE A 37 -2.40 -0.91 -6.06
CA ILE A 37 -1.07 -0.70 -5.47
C ILE A 37 -0.25 0.29 -6.31
N GLU A 38 -0.19 0.06 -7.62
CA GLU A 38 0.48 0.97 -8.57
C GLU A 38 -0.14 2.37 -8.53
N LEU A 39 -1.48 2.47 -8.56
CA LEU A 39 -2.17 3.75 -8.46
C LEU A 39 -1.80 4.53 -7.20
N LEU A 40 -1.76 3.87 -6.04
CA LEU A 40 -1.43 4.53 -4.76
C LEU A 40 0.04 4.98 -4.71
N ILE A 41 0.95 4.18 -5.27
CA ILE A 41 2.38 4.51 -5.36
C ILE A 41 2.61 5.70 -6.29
N ASP A 42 1.97 5.71 -7.46
CA ASP A 42 2.07 6.80 -8.44
C ASP A 42 1.59 8.15 -7.88
N HIS A 43 0.70 8.11 -6.89
CA HIS A 43 0.21 9.30 -6.19
C HIS A 43 0.99 9.63 -4.90
N GLY A 44 2.13 8.98 -4.69
CA GLY A 44 3.08 9.35 -3.63
C GLY A 44 2.62 8.98 -2.23
N CYS A 45 1.88 7.87 -2.06
CA CYS A 45 1.61 7.35 -0.72
C CYS A 45 2.92 7.00 0.02
N LYS A 46 2.93 7.16 1.34
CA LYS A 46 4.07 6.74 2.18
C LYS A 46 3.99 5.23 2.43
N PHE A 47 5.11 4.53 2.28
CA PHE A 47 5.14 3.05 2.41
C PHE A 47 6.24 2.54 3.37
N ASP A 48 7.17 3.40 3.76
CA ASP A 48 8.47 3.01 4.29
C ASP A 48 8.51 2.94 5.83
N LEU A 49 7.57 3.60 6.51
CA LEU A 49 7.67 3.85 7.96
C LEU A 49 6.41 3.52 8.77
N GLU A 50 5.33 3.13 8.11
CA GLU A 50 4.06 2.89 8.79
C GLU A 50 3.92 1.40 9.13
N ARG A 51 4.32 1.05 10.35
CA ARG A 51 3.97 -0.24 10.93
C ARG A 51 2.57 -0.16 11.51
N ASN A 52 1.72 -1.10 11.13
CA ASN A 52 0.42 -1.25 11.75
C ASN A 52 0.54 -1.69 13.24
N THR A 53 -0.57 -1.82 13.96
CA THR A 53 -0.55 -2.21 15.39
C THR A 53 0.04 -3.59 15.65
N THR A 54 0.08 -4.45 14.64
CA THR A 54 0.72 -5.78 14.70
C THR A 54 2.19 -5.76 14.27
N GLY A 55 2.72 -4.60 13.89
CA GLY A 55 4.12 -4.41 13.53
C GLY A 55 4.45 -4.66 12.05
N TYR A 56 3.45 -4.93 11.20
CA TYR A 56 3.64 -5.18 9.77
C TYR A 56 3.70 -3.88 8.97
N THR A 57 4.58 -3.85 7.97
CA THR A 57 4.58 -2.86 6.89
C THR A 57 3.74 -3.38 5.72
N PRO A 58 3.35 -2.54 4.74
CA PRO A 58 2.66 -2.99 3.54
C PRO A 58 3.45 -4.08 2.78
N LEU A 59 4.78 -3.94 2.72
CA LEU A 59 5.65 -4.94 2.10
C LEU A 59 5.58 -6.30 2.81
N MET A 60 5.60 -6.32 4.15
CA MET A 60 5.47 -7.57 4.90
C MET A 60 4.13 -8.28 4.64
N ILE A 61 3.05 -7.51 4.51
CA ILE A 61 1.73 -8.05 4.13
C ILE A 61 1.80 -8.65 2.71
N ALA A 62 2.32 -7.90 1.73
CA ALA A 62 2.45 -8.38 0.35
C ALA A 62 3.28 -9.68 0.25
N THR A 63 4.36 -9.80 1.04
CA THR A 63 5.15 -11.02 1.13
C THR A 63 4.36 -12.17 1.74
N ARG A 64 3.57 -11.92 2.80
CA ARG A 64 2.72 -12.94 3.44
C ARG A 64 1.65 -13.49 2.49
N GLU A 65 1.04 -12.61 1.69
CA GLU A 65 0.02 -13.01 0.71
C GLU A 65 0.62 -13.66 -0.57
N GLY A 66 1.95 -13.72 -0.69
CA GLY A 66 2.65 -14.51 -1.71
C GLY A 66 2.60 -13.93 -3.13
N THR A 67 2.30 -12.64 -3.29
CA THR A 67 2.18 -12.02 -4.61
C THR A 67 3.50 -11.39 -5.06
N LEU A 68 4.33 -12.15 -5.79
CA LEU A 68 5.66 -11.70 -6.25
C LEU A 68 5.61 -10.34 -6.97
N ALA A 69 4.63 -10.14 -7.86
CA ALA A 69 4.49 -8.88 -8.59
C ALA A 69 4.30 -7.67 -7.66
N THR A 70 3.50 -7.81 -6.60
CA THR A 70 3.29 -6.77 -5.60
C THR A 70 4.57 -6.45 -4.85
N VAL A 71 5.31 -7.49 -4.44
CA VAL A 71 6.61 -7.31 -3.76
C VAL A 71 7.59 -6.58 -4.68
N GLU A 72 7.67 -6.97 -5.95
CA GLU A 72 8.55 -6.30 -6.92
C GLU A 72 8.19 -4.84 -7.12
N VAL A 73 6.90 -4.50 -7.22
CA VAL A 73 6.43 -3.12 -7.37
C VAL A 73 6.81 -2.28 -6.15
N LEU A 74 6.54 -2.78 -4.94
CA LEU A 74 6.88 -2.07 -3.70
C LEU A 74 8.39 -1.86 -3.52
N VAL A 75 9.19 -2.89 -3.80
CA VAL A 75 10.66 -2.79 -3.72
C VAL A 75 11.19 -1.80 -4.75
N LYS A 76 10.66 -1.80 -5.98
CA LYS A 76 11.01 -0.81 -7.02
C LYS A 76 10.61 0.61 -6.63
N ALA A 77 9.49 0.77 -5.93
CA ALA A 77 9.04 2.05 -5.41
C ALA A 77 9.93 2.59 -4.27
N GLY A 78 10.79 1.75 -3.69
CA GLY A 78 11.73 2.11 -2.63
C GLY A 78 11.33 1.59 -1.25
N ALA A 79 10.34 0.69 -1.15
CA ALA A 79 9.92 0.14 0.14
C ALA A 79 11.11 -0.55 0.84
N ASN A 80 11.37 -0.12 2.07
CA ASN A 80 12.47 -0.65 2.86
C ASN A 80 12.21 -2.12 3.24
N LEU A 81 13.29 -2.91 3.26
CA LEU A 81 13.29 -4.32 3.62
C LEU A 81 13.47 -4.55 5.15
N GLU A 82 13.79 -3.50 5.92
CA GLU A 82 14.15 -3.56 7.35
C GLU A 82 12.97 -3.30 8.33
#